data_AF-A0A3D0L7R9-F1
#
_entry.id   AF-A0A3D0L7R9-F1
#
_cell.length_a   1.000
_cell.length_b   1.000
_cell.length_c   1.000
_cell.angle_alpha   90.00
_cell.angle_beta   90.00
_cell.angle_gamma   90.00
#
_symmetry.space_group_name_H-M   'P 1'
#
loop_
_entity.id
_entity.type
_entity.pdbx_description
1 polymer ?
#
loop_
_entity_poly.entity_id
_entity_poly.type
_entity_poly.pdbx_seq_one_letter_code
_entity_poly.pdbx_strand_id
1 'polypeptide(L)'
;MEKNQKGKNGIKELFLQTILPAVALVLAVNLAVVPSGCRSSIEGADFLTGDFTLPHIEEVKVESKTSVAMNFSKQVTVNRASLTQDSSPMSENLKSELSEDGRTVHFVCTDDMITGEHYILDAEIQDPHGNTLTISVTFPGFNDRVPDLRLSEIRIKNKSSKADESARKSEFVELYAKTAGNLSGLEIFNAEDGEGKKYSFPPIEVKAGEYIVVHYRNDAAGCINETGENLSEATAADCQNTARDLFVDNESEGRFGANADIVILRNSADGAILDAFAYANREKVSDWNDKLKPYAQVLEENLMWTDSSGTSSCTPESAFDGTSLNKEAHSVCRKNAIANGDLNHSNAGWYEVTATKMQSPGLPNKVK
;
A
#
# COMPACT_ATOMS: atom_id res chain seq x y z
N MET A 1 -77.10 -26.95 -68.97
CA MET A 1 -76.66 -26.47 -67.65
C MET A 1 -75.57 -27.41 -67.16
N GLU A 2 -74.36 -27.22 -67.67
CA GLU A 2 -73.26 -28.17 -67.51
C GLU A 2 -71.96 -27.37 -67.63
N LYS A 3 -71.48 -26.82 -66.51
CA LYS A 3 -70.16 -26.21 -66.30
C LYS A 3 -70.11 -25.58 -64.89
N ASN A 4 -70.14 -26.41 -63.85
CA ASN A 4 -69.60 -26.00 -62.55
C ASN A 4 -69.21 -27.17 -61.62
N GLN A 5 -68.89 -28.33 -62.19
CA GLN A 5 -68.60 -29.56 -61.42
C GLN A 5 -67.13 -29.98 -61.45
N LYS A 6 -66.28 -29.33 -62.28
CA LYS A 6 -64.82 -29.61 -62.32
C LYS A 6 -64.00 -28.91 -61.23
N GLY A 7 -64.49 -27.83 -60.63
CA GLY A 7 -63.76 -27.07 -59.59
C GLY A 7 -63.80 -27.69 -58.18
N LYS A 8 -64.86 -28.44 -57.84
CA LYS A 8 -65.03 -29.01 -56.48
C LYS A 8 -64.21 -30.28 -56.22
N ASN A 9 -63.89 -31.06 -57.26
CA ASN A 9 -63.11 -32.30 -57.10
C ASN A 9 -61.61 -32.03 -57.02
N GLY A 10 -61.08 -31.07 -57.78
CA GLY A 10 -59.66 -30.70 -57.71
C GLY A 10 -59.25 -30.10 -56.35
N ILE A 11 -60.14 -29.33 -55.71
CA ILE A 11 -59.90 -28.79 -54.37
C ILE A 11 -59.88 -29.90 -53.31
N LYS A 12 -60.76 -30.91 -53.42
CA LYS A 12 -60.77 -32.06 -52.49
C LYS A 12 -59.54 -32.94 -52.64
N GLU A 13 -59.07 -33.17 -53.87
CA GLU A 13 -57.84 -33.94 -54.12
C GLU A 13 -56.59 -33.20 -53.62
N LEU A 14 -56.49 -31.89 -53.86
CA LEU A 14 -55.37 -31.07 -53.35
C LEU A 14 -55.36 -31.01 -51.81
N PHE A 15 -56.54 -31.00 -51.18
CA PHE A 15 -56.67 -31.02 -49.72
C PHE A 15 -56.26 -32.37 -49.11
N LEU A 16 -56.65 -33.49 -49.73
CA LEU A 16 -56.30 -34.83 -49.24
C LEU A 16 -54.83 -35.21 -49.52
N GLN A 17 -54.29 -34.83 -50.67
CA GLN A 17 -52.95 -35.26 -51.08
C GLN A 17 -51.83 -34.38 -50.55
N THR A 18 -52.08 -33.10 -50.27
CA THR A 18 -51.00 -32.15 -49.93
C THR A 18 -51.17 -31.55 -48.54
N ILE A 19 -52.39 -31.18 -48.15
CA ILE A 19 -52.63 -30.50 -46.86
C ILE A 19 -52.68 -31.51 -45.72
N LEU A 20 -53.35 -32.65 -45.89
CA LEU A 20 -53.45 -33.67 -44.84
C LEU A 20 -52.07 -34.23 -44.40
N PRO A 21 -51.15 -34.59 -45.33
CA PRO A 21 -49.82 -35.06 -44.95
C PRO A 21 -48.96 -33.94 -44.33
N ALA A 22 -49.07 -32.71 -44.82
CA ALA A 22 -48.35 -31.58 -44.25
C ALA A 22 -48.81 -31.26 -42.82
N VAL A 23 -50.12 -31.29 -42.57
CA VAL A 23 -50.68 -31.11 -41.21
C VAL A 23 -50.25 -32.25 -40.29
N ALA A 24 -50.24 -33.50 -40.78
CA ALA A 24 -49.76 -34.64 -40.01
C ALA A 24 -48.26 -34.53 -39.69
N LEU A 25 -47.44 -34.06 -40.64
CA LEU A 25 -46.01 -33.83 -40.43
C LEU A 25 -45.76 -32.70 -39.42
N VAL A 26 -46.50 -31.60 -39.52
CA VAL A 26 -46.42 -30.48 -38.57
C VAL A 26 -46.86 -30.93 -37.17
N LEU A 27 -47.91 -31.73 -37.04
CA LEU A 27 -48.33 -32.30 -35.76
C LEU A 27 -47.30 -33.29 -35.20
N ALA A 28 -46.70 -34.13 -36.04
CA ALA A 28 -45.66 -35.07 -35.62
C ALA A 28 -44.40 -34.34 -35.16
N VAL A 29 -43.98 -33.29 -35.86
CA VAL A 29 -42.86 -32.43 -35.46
C VAL A 29 -43.20 -31.67 -34.18
N ASN A 30 -44.40 -31.11 -34.02
CA ASN A 30 -44.79 -30.44 -32.79
C ASN A 30 -44.90 -31.40 -31.59
N LEU A 31 -45.33 -32.66 -31.79
CA LEU A 31 -45.29 -33.68 -30.73
C LEU A 31 -43.86 -34.13 -30.40
N ALA A 32 -42.96 -34.20 -31.38
CA ALA A 32 -41.56 -34.58 -31.19
C ALA A 32 -40.70 -33.44 -30.61
N VAL A 33 -41.11 -32.18 -30.80
CA VAL A 33 -40.44 -30.96 -30.31
C VAL A 33 -41.14 -30.39 -29.08
N VAL A 34 -42.12 -31.09 -28.49
CA VAL A 34 -42.43 -30.87 -27.07
C VAL A 34 -41.12 -31.14 -26.36
N PRO A 35 -40.44 -30.11 -25.80
CA PRO A 35 -39.28 -30.40 -25.00
C PRO A 35 -39.81 -31.34 -23.93
N SER A 36 -39.12 -32.45 -23.71
CA SER A 36 -38.99 -32.96 -22.35
C SER A 36 -38.44 -31.78 -21.55
N GLY A 37 -39.33 -30.84 -21.20
CA GLY A 37 -39.04 -29.82 -20.26
C GLY A 37 -38.61 -30.63 -19.09
N CYS A 38 -37.33 -30.52 -18.74
CA CYS A 38 -36.94 -30.60 -17.36
C CYS A 38 -37.82 -29.57 -16.65
N ARG A 39 -39.08 -29.95 -16.38
CA ARG A 39 -39.82 -29.41 -15.29
C ARG A 39 -38.98 -29.89 -14.14
N SER A 40 -38.06 -29.05 -13.67
CA SER A 40 -37.44 -29.25 -12.37
C SER A 40 -38.62 -29.47 -11.45
N SER A 41 -38.89 -30.73 -11.12
CA SER A 41 -39.82 -31.03 -10.06
C SER A 41 -39.30 -30.26 -8.86
N ILE A 42 -40.17 -29.49 -8.21
CA ILE A 42 -39.84 -28.89 -6.91
C ILE A 42 -39.55 -29.99 -5.88
N GLU A 43 -39.79 -31.27 -6.21
CA GLU A 43 -39.12 -32.42 -5.60
C GLU A 43 -37.64 -32.44 -6.02
N GLY A 44 -36.79 -31.77 -5.25
CA GLY A 44 -35.33 -31.82 -5.43
C GLY A 44 -34.56 -30.57 -4.99
N ALA A 45 -35.23 -29.48 -4.61
CA ALA A 45 -34.55 -28.37 -3.94
C ALA A 45 -34.46 -28.67 -2.43
N ASP A 46 -33.61 -29.63 -2.07
CA ASP A 46 -33.11 -29.67 -0.70
C ASP A 46 -32.30 -28.39 -0.50
N PHE A 47 -32.83 -27.48 0.32
CA PHE A 47 -32.05 -26.38 0.83
C PHE A 47 -30.96 -26.99 1.67
N LEU A 48 -29.74 -27.03 1.11
CA LEU A 48 -28.58 -27.49 1.83
C LEU A 48 -28.48 -26.65 3.11
N THR A 49 -28.63 -27.31 4.25
CA THR A 49 -28.42 -26.70 5.56
C THR A 49 -26.95 -26.92 5.92
N GLY A 50 -26.26 -25.86 6.29
CA GLY A 50 -24.83 -25.90 6.53
C GLY A 50 -24.17 -24.55 6.32
N ASP A 51 -22.91 -24.48 6.70
CA ASP A 51 -22.07 -23.33 6.45
C ASP A 51 -21.37 -23.47 5.09
N PHE A 52 -21.82 -22.68 4.12
CA PHE A 52 -21.25 -22.63 2.75
C PHE A 52 -20.38 -21.40 2.54
N THR A 53 -20.06 -20.66 3.60
CA THR A 53 -19.22 -19.47 3.48
C THR A 53 -17.76 -19.92 3.44
N LEU A 54 -17.04 -19.46 2.42
CA LEU A 54 -15.62 -19.79 2.26
C LEU A 54 -14.81 -19.18 3.41
N PRO A 55 -13.74 -19.84 3.88
CA PRO A 55 -12.72 -19.15 4.66
C PRO A 55 -12.17 -17.99 3.80
N HIS A 56 -11.73 -16.92 4.44
CA HIS A 56 -11.04 -15.82 3.77
C HIS A 56 -9.91 -15.32 4.65
N ILE A 57 -8.89 -14.73 4.02
CA ILE A 57 -7.73 -14.16 4.69
C ILE A 57 -8.17 -12.87 5.40
N GLU A 58 -7.91 -12.78 6.70
CA GLU A 58 -8.06 -11.56 7.49
C GLU A 58 -6.76 -10.76 7.50
N GLU A 59 -5.61 -11.44 7.58
CA GLU A 59 -4.31 -10.81 7.70
C GLU A 59 -3.21 -11.69 7.11
N VAL A 60 -2.17 -11.06 6.54
CA VAL A 60 -0.92 -11.69 6.14
C VAL A 60 0.23 -10.92 6.78
N LYS A 61 1.11 -11.61 7.48
CA LYS A 61 2.23 -11.01 8.20
C LYS A 61 3.52 -11.77 7.96
N VAL A 62 4.57 -11.05 7.55
CA VAL A 62 5.93 -11.60 7.49
C VAL A 62 6.53 -11.50 8.90
N GLU A 63 6.73 -12.63 9.55
CA GLU A 63 7.12 -12.69 10.96
C GLU A 63 8.63 -12.76 11.16
N SER A 64 9.33 -13.39 10.23
CA SER A 64 10.77 -13.58 10.30
C SER A 64 11.35 -13.81 8.90
N LYS A 65 12.67 -13.98 8.83
CA LYS A 65 13.38 -14.40 7.62
C LYS A 65 12.86 -15.70 7.01
N THR A 66 12.16 -16.53 7.77
CA THR A 66 11.69 -17.83 7.31
C THR A 66 10.19 -18.02 7.45
N SER A 67 9.46 -17.14 8.11
CA SER A 67 8.03 -17.36 8.43
C SER A 67 7.13 -16.26 7.89
N VAL A 68 6.02 -16.69 7.28
CA VAL A 68 4.84 -15.86 7.00
C VAL A 68 3.63 -16.47 7.69
N ALA A 69 2.91 -15.68 8.48
CA ALA A 69 1.64 -16.04 9.06
C ALA A 69 0.48 -15.52 8.22
N MET A 70 -0.56 -16.35 8.08
CA MET A 70 -1.85 -15.95 7.53
C MET A 70 -2.96 -16.30 8.51
N ASN A 71 -3.73 -15.30 8.90
CA ASN A 71 -4.91 -15.47 9.75
C ASN A 71 -6.17 -15.56 8.88
N PHE A 72 -7.02 -16.53 9.18
CA PHE A 72 -8.25 -16.82 8.46
C PHE A 72 -9.48 -16.58 9.35
N SER A 73 -10.60 -16.22 8.72
CA SER A 73 -11.88 -16.01 9.41
C SER A 73 -12.47 -17.24 10.09
N LYS A 74 -11.92 -18.43 9.82
CA LYS A 74 -12.35 -19.72 10.37
C LYS A 74 -11.17 -20.65 10.54
N GLN A 75 -11.41 -21.76 11.23
CA GLN A 75 -10.45 -22.86 11.28
C GLN A 75 -10.21 -23.43 9.89
N VAL A 76 -8.98 -23.82 9.62
CA VAL A 76 -8.58 -24.30 8.30
C VAL A 76 -7.58 -25.45 8.36
N THR A 77 -7.40 -26.16 7.25
CA THR A 77 -6.28 -27.06 6.99
C THR A 77 -5.62 -26.70 5.67
N VAL A 78 -4.32 -26.95 5.56
CA VAL A 78 -3.56 -26.70 4.32
C VAL A 78 -3.52 -27.99 3.50
N ASN A 79 -4.12 -27.97 2.31
CA ASN A 79 -4.09 -29.09 1.38
C ASN A 79 -2.79 -29.08 0.54
N ARG A 80 -2.41 -27.89 0.07
CA ARG A 80 -1.20 -27.66 -0.72
C ARG A 80 -0.67 -26.27 -0.45
N ALA A 81 0.65 -26.12 -0.46
CA ALA A 81 1.31 -24.82 -0.46
C ALA A 81 2.57 -24.87 -1.33
N SER A 82 2.89 -23.75 -1.98
CA SER A 82 4.11 -23.57 -2.75
C SER A 82 4.56 -22.12 -2.68
N LEU A 83 5.87 -21.92 -2.56
CA LEU A 83 6.48 -20.61 -2.55
C LEU A 83 7.30 -20.43 -3.83
N THR A 84 7.22 -19.24 -4.43
CA THR A 84 7.98 -18.88 -5.62
C THR A 84 8.68 -17.55 -5.42
N GLN A 85 9.94 -17.45 -5.82
CA GLN A 85 10.71 -16.20 -5.91
C GLN A 85 11.10 -15.99 -7.37
N ASP A 86 10.75 -14.85 -7.97
CA ASP A 86 11.11 -14.52 -9.37
C ASP A 86 10.88 -15.67 -10.38
N SER A 87 9.72 -16.33 -10.27
CA SER A 87 9.34 -17.51 -11.09
C SER A 87 10.16 -18.79 -10.84
N SER A 88 11.05 -18.80 -9.85
CA SER A 88 11.78 -19.98 -9.38
C SER A 88 11.07 -20.61 -8.18
N PRO A 89 10.66 -21.89 -8.26
CA PRO A 89 9.96 -22.55 -7.16
C PRO A 89 10.91 -22.84 -5.99
N MET A 90 10.46 -22.53 -4.78
CA MET A 90 11.10 -22.84 -3.50
C MET A 90 10.31 -23.88 -2.68
N SER A 91 9.30 -24.51 -3.29
CA SER A 91 8.28 -25.31 -2.61
C SER A 91 8.80 -26.52 -1.81
N GLU A 92 9.96 -27.08 -2.14
CA GLU A 92 10.55 -28.21 -1.39
C GLU A 92 10.95 -27.81 0.04
N ASN A 93 11.09 -26.51 0.29
CA ASN A 93 11.59 -25.93 1.52
C ASN A 93 10.48 -25.34 2.39
N LEU A 94 9.20 -25.51 2.02
CA LEU A 94 8.07 -24.90 2.71
C LEU A 94 7.31 -25.92 3.57
N LYS A 95 7.10 -25.57 4.84
CA LYS A 95 6.24 -26.29 5.78
C LYS A 95 5.09 -25.39 6.20
N SER A 96 3.98 -25.99 6.61
CA SER A 96 2.85 -25.28 7.21
C SER A 96 2.61 -25.78 8.62
N GLU A 97 2.58 -24.87 9.58
CA GLU A 97 2.28 -25.13 10.98
C GLU A 97 1.00 -24.38 11.35
N LEU A 98 0.07 -25.06 12.03
CA LEU A 98 -1.19 -24.47 12.47
C LEU A 98 -1.09 -23.98 13.91
N SER A 99 -1.67 -22.82 14.20
CA SER A 99 -1.92 -22.35 15.56
C SER A 99 -2.89 -23.26 16.31
N GLU A 100 -2.87 -23.18 17.65
CA GLU A 100 -3.79 -23.96 18.51
C GLU A 100 -5.27 -23.67 18.24
N ASP A 101 -5.60 -22.43 17.85
CA ASP A 101 -6.98 -22.05 17.53
C ASP A 101 -7.42 -22.49 16.13
N GLY A 102 -6.50 -23.03 15.33
CA GLY A 102 -6.70 -23.56 13.98
C GLY A 102 -6.95 -22.51 12.90
N ARG A 103 -6.84 -21.21 13.22
CA ARG A 103 -7.16 -20.11 12.29
C ARG A 103 -5.93 -19.45 11.69
N THR A 104 -4.77 -19.60 12.31
CA THR A 104 -3.52 -19.05 11.79
C THR A 104 -2.66 -20.16 11.24
N VAL A 105 -2.18 -19.97 10.01
CA VAL A 105 -1.22 -20.86 9.37
C VAL A 105 0.11 -20.14 9.25
N HIS A 106 1.16 -20.72 9.84
CA HIS A 106 2.54 -20.28 9.69
C HIS A 106 3.20 -21.09 8.58
N PHE A 107 3.55 -20.41 7.50
CA PHE A 107 4.30 -20.97 6.38
C PHE A 107 5.79 -20.74 6.64
N VAL A 108 6.52 -21.83 6.94
CA VAL A 108 7.91 -21.81 7.38
C VAL A 108 8.82 -22.35 6.28
N CYS A 109 9.76 -21.52 5.83
CA CYS A 109 10.80 -21.85 4.88
C CYS A 109 12.02 -22.42 5.60
N THR A 110 12.76 -23.34 4.97
CA THR A 110 14.06 -23.77 5.51
C THR A 110 15.17 -22.77 5.24
N ASP A 111 15.08 -22.03 4.14
CA ASP A 111 16.04 -21.01 3.75
C ASP A 111 15.52 -19.61 4.12
N ASP A 112 16.45 -18.71 4.40
CA ASP A 112 16.15 -17.30 4.64
C ASP A 112 15.60 -16.66 3.35
N MET A 113 14.46 -16.01 3.48
CA MET A 113 13.93 -15.06 2.51
C MET A 113 14.81 -13.82 2.48
N ILE A 114 15.12 -13.35 1.28
CA ILE A 114 16.05 -12.25 1.03
C ILE A 114 15.29 -10.93 1.19
N THR A 115 15.81 -10.05 2.05
CA THR A 115 15.27 -8.69 2.22
C THR A 115 15.24 -7.95 0.88
N GLY A 116 14.08 -7.37 0.55
CA GLY A 116 13.88 -6.60 -0.69
C GLY A 116 13.39 -7.41 -1.88
N GLU A 117 13.46 -8.74 -1.80
CA GLU A 117 12.91 -9.62 -2.82
C GLU A 117 11.43 -9.90 -2.56
N HIS A 118 10.68 -10.23 -3.62
CA HIS A 118 9.27 -10.56 -3.52
C HIS A 118 9.03 -12.06 -3.68
N TYR A 119 8.14 -12.56 -2.85
CA TYR A 119 7.74 -13.96 -2.81
C TYR A 119 6.25 -14.08 -3.09
N ILE A 120 5.88 -15.12 -3.84
CA ILE A 120 4.49 -15.49 -4.11
C ILE A 120 4.22 -16.80 -3.40
N LEU A 121 3.31 -16.77 -2.42
CA LEU A 121 2.77 -17.97 -1.79
C LEU A 121 1.44 -18.33 -2.44
N ASP A 122 1.42 -19.50 -3.07
CA ASP A 122 0.21 -20.15 -3.53
C ASP A 122 -0.19 -21.24 -2.54
N ALA A 123 -1.42 -21.22 -2.06
CA ALA A 123 -1.92 -22.27 -1.16
C ALA A 123 -3.37 -22.65 -1.46
N GLU A 124 -3.72 -23.89 -1.16
CA GLU A 124 -5.08 -24.40 -1.13
C GLU A 124 -5.43 -24.73 0.33
N ILE A 125 -6.46 -24.05 0.83
CA ILE A 125 -6.89 -24.07 2.22
C ILE A 125 -8.32 -24.63 2.26
N GLN A 126 -8.63 -25.45 3.27
CA GLN A 126 -9.95 -26.06 3.44
C GLN A 126 -10.48 -25.81 4.85
N ASP A 127 -11.77 -25.50 5.01
CA ASP A 127 -12.41 -25.41 6.32
C ASP A 127 -12.97 -26.79 6.79
N PRO A 128 -13.38 -26.93 8.07
CA PRO A 128 -13.95 -28.18 8.57
C PRO A 128 -15.25 -28.64 7.87
N HIS A 129 -15.93 -27.76 7.14
CA HIS A 129 -17.14 -28.07 6.37
C HIS A 129 -16.81 -28.48 4.92
N GLY A 130 -15.54 -28.50 4.55
CA GLY A 130 -15.05 -28.92 3.24
C GLY A 130 -14.98 -27.79 2.21
N ASN A 131 -15.31 -26.55 2.59
CA ASN A 131 -15.18 -25.39 1.71
C ASN A 131 -13.70 -25.11 1.45
N THR A 132 -13.33 -24.89 0.19
CA THR A 132 -11.93 -24.68 -0.22
C THR A 132 -11.71 -23.26 -0.75
N LEU A 133 -10.54 -22.71 -0.45
CA LEU A 133 -10.05 -21.43 -0.95
C LEU A 133 -8.65 -21.65 -1.54
N THR A 134 -8.47 -21.28 -2.81
CA THR A 134 -7.14 -21.14 -3.40
C THR A 134 -6.70 -19.69 -3.28
N ILE A 135 -5.49 -19.48 -2.77
CA ILE A 135 -4.90 -18.15 -2.55
C ILE A 135 -3.60 -18.03 -3.32
N SER A 136 -3.29 -16.80 -3.74
CA SER A 136 -2.01 -16.39 -4.28
C SER A 136 -1.69 -15.02 -3.71
N VAL A 137 -0.69 -14.95 -2.83
CA VAL A 137 -0.34 -13.73 -2.08
C VAL A 137 1.11 -13.38 -2.34
N THR A 138 1.35 -12.11 -2.68
CA THR A 138 2.70 -11.56 -2.80
C THR A 138 3.10 -10.84 -1.53
N PHE A 139 4.31 -11.10 -1.03
CA PHE A 139 4.87 -10.41 0.13
C PHE A 139 6.38 -10.20 -0.02
N PRO A 140 6.97 -9.18 0.62
CA PRO A 140 8.42 -8.96 0.59
C PRO A 140 9.15 -9.90 1.58
N GLY A 141 10.41 -10.20 1.29
CA GLY A 141 11.29 -10.85 2.26
C GLY A 141 11.48 -9.99 3.50
N PHE A 142 11.58 -10.64 4.67
CA PHE A 142 11.65 -9.97 5.96
C PHE A 142 12.91 -9.09 6.07
N ASN A 143 12.72 -7.87 6.58
CA ASN A 143 13.83 -6.98 6.89
C ASN A 143 14.12 -7.04 8.40
N ASP A 144 15.13 -7.82 8.79
CA ASP A 144 15.61 -7.88 10.18
C ASP A 144 16.70 -6.84 10.49
N ARG A 145 17.03 -5.97 9.52
CA ARG A 145 18.05 -4.93 9.62
C ARG A 145 17.44 -3.55 9.38
N VAL A 146 16.26 -3.29 9.95
CA VAL A 146 15.63 -1.96 9.88
C VAL A 146 16.52 -0.94 10.59
N PRO A 147 17.00 0.12 9.92
CA PRO A 147 17.82 1.14 10.55
C PRO A 147 16.98 2.04 11.49
N ASP A 148 17.59 2.49 12.58
CA ASP A 148 17.07 3.59 13.41
C ASP A 148 17.18 4.91 12.61
N LEU A 149 16.07 5.31 11.99
CA LEU A 149 15.96 6.52 11.17
C LEU A 149 15.23 7.63 11.93
N ARG A 150 15.65 8.87 11.69
CA ARG A 150 15.06 10.07 12.30
C ARG A 150 14.83 11.15 11.26
N LEU A 151 13.66 11.78 11.29
CA LEU A 151 13.38 12.99 10.51
C LEU A 151 14.38 14.08 10.96
N SER A 152 15.13 14.65 10.01
CA SER A 152 16.18 15.63 10.29
C SER A 152 15.88 17.00 9.70
N GLU A 153 15.38 17.08 8.47
CA GLU A 153 14.97 18.35 7.84
C GLU A 153 13.75 18.13 6.94
N ILE A 154 12.78 19.05 6.96
CA ILE A 154 11.58 18.97 6.11
C ILE A 154 11.35 20.32 5.43
N ARG A 155 11.08 20.29 4.12
CA ARG A 155 10.60 21.44 3.35
C ARG A 155 9.21 21.12 2.78
N ILE A 156 8.20 21.86 3.24
CA ILE A 156 6.79 21.65 2.85
C ILE A 156 6.35 22.46 1.63
N LYS A 157 7.19 23.41 1.16
CA LYS A 157 6.84 24.30 0.06
C LYS A 157 7.97 24.40 -0.95
N ASN A 158 7.64 24.13 -2.20
CA ASN A 158 8.57 24.25 -3.30
C ASN A 158 8.85 25.71 -3.66
N LYS A 159 9.93 25.90 -4.42
CA LYS A 159 10.21 27.13 -5.14
C LYS A 159 10.45 26.76 -6.59
N SER A 160 9.56 27.20 -7.48
CA SER A 160 9.73 26.99 -8.91
C SER A 160 10.56 28.13 -9.52
N SER A 161 11.33 27.80 -10.55
CA SER A 161 12.11 28.76 -11.34
C SER A 161 12.24 28.22 -12.75
N LYS A 162 11.71 28.97 -13.73
CA LYS A 162 11.82 28.62 -15.17
C LYS A 162 13.11 29.12 -15.80
N ALA A 163 13.75 30.11 -15.18
CA ALA A 163 14.93 30.77 -15.75
C ALA A 163 16.25 30.16 -15.25
N ASP A 164 16.22 29.51 -14.09
CA ASP A 164 17.39 28.92 -13.44
C ASP A 164 16.95 27.66 -12.68
N GLU A 165 17.28 26.49 -13.22
CA GLU A 165 16.95 25.20 -12.61
C GLU A 165 17.68 25.00 -11.27
N SER A 166 18.89 25.55 -11.10
CA SER A 166 19.65 25.46 -9.85
C SER A 166 19.02 26.25 -8.69
N ALA A 167 18.18 27.23 -9.03
CA ALA A 167 17.40 28.01 -8.07
C ALA A 167 16.07 27.35 -7.68
N ARG A 168 15.68 26.24 -8.33
CA ARG A 168 14.52 25.44 -7.93
C ARG A 168 14.78 24.82 -6.56
N LYS A 169 13.72 24.67 -5.78
CA LYS A 169 13.75 24.01 -4.46
C LYS A 169 12.57 23.05 -4.40
N SER A 170 12.84 21.76 -4.29
CA SER A 170 11.80 20.75 -4.12
C SER A 170 11.27 20.75 -2.69
N GLU A 171 10.01 20.37 -2.51
CA GLU A 171 9.58 19.82 -1.22
C GLU A 171 10.40 18.56 -0.92
N PHE A 172 10.78 18.33 0.32
CA PHE A 172 11.53 17.14 0.70
C PHE A 172 11.31 16.75 2.15
N VAL A 173 11.58 15.48 2.44
CA VAL A 173 11.80 14.94 3.78
C VAL A 173 13.20 14.33 3.82
N GLU A 174 14.02 14.81 4.75
CA GLU A 174 15.34 14.27 5.02
C GLU A 174 15.29 13.38 6.27
N LEU A 175 15.94 12.23 6.16
CA LEU A 175 16.18 11.30 7.23
C LEU A 175 17.68 11.25 7.56
N TYR A 176 17.98 11.01 8.83
CA TYR A 176 19.30 10.65 9.31
C TYR A 176 19.30 9.22 9.84
N ALA A 177 20.20 8.39 9.31
CA ALA A 177 20.38 7.00 9.75
C ALA A 177 21.31 6.93 10.96
N LYS A 178 20.77 6.69 12.16
CA LYS A 178 21.58 6.52 13.38
C LYS A 178 22.33 5.19 13.40
N THR A 179 21.79 4.18 12.73
CA THR A 179 22.38 2.84 12.59
C THR A 179 22.35 2.43 11.13
N ALA A 180 23.25 1.52 10.74
CA ALA A 180 23.23 0.93 9.40
C ALA A 180 22.09 -0.08 9.27
N GLY A 181 21.59 -0.28 8.06
CA GLY A 181 20.47 -1.18 7.83
C GLY A 181 19.96 -1.16 6.39
N ASN A 182 18.84 -1.83 6.15
CA ASN A 182 18.14 -1.84 4.87
C ASN A 182 16.82 -1.06 4.96
N LEU A 183 16.47 -0.27 3.95
CA LEU A 183 15.26 0.54 3.95
C LEU A 183 13.98 -0.21 3.54
N SER A 184 14.09 -1.47 3.11
CA SER A 184 12.94 -2.28 2.65
C SER A 184 11.84 -2.35 3.71
N GLY A 185 10.59 -2.15 3.27
CA GLY A 185 9.43 -2.16 4.16
C GLY A 185 9.25 -0.88 4.98
N LEU A 186 10.09 0.14 4.78
CA LEU A 186 9.83 1.47 5.33
C LEU A 186 9.01 2.31 4.36
N GLU A 187 8.20 3.21 4.92
CA GLU A 187 7.44 4.18 4.13
C GLU A 187 7.31 5.53 4.85
N ILE A 188 7.28 6.61 4.05
CA ILE A 188 6.91 7.95 4.50
C ILE A 188 5.59 8.34 3.85
N PHE A 189 4.69 8.93 4.63
CA PHE A 189 3.52 9.59 4.08
C PHE A 189 3.13 10.82 4.89
N ASN A 190 2.33 11.67 4.25
CA ASN A 190 1.75 12.87 4.84
C ASN A 190 0.26 12.64 5.03
N ALA A 191 -0.27 12.88 6.23
CA ALA A 191 -1.66 12.64 6.55
C ALA A 191 -2.64 13.43 5.65
N GLU A 192 -2.28 14.65 5.25
CA GLU A 192 -3.13 15.48 4.38
C GLU A 192 -3.22 14.95 2.94
N ASP A 193 -2.12 14.35 2.42
CA ASP A 193 -2.04 13.77 1.07
C ASP A 193 -2.60 12.32 1.04
N GLY A 194 -2.56 11.63 2.18
CA GLY A 194 -3.16 10.32 2.42
C GLY A 194 -2.26 9.13 2.04
N GLU A 195 -2.57 7.95 2.58
CA GLU A 195 -1.72 6.75 2.42
C GLU A 195 -1.57 6.29 0.97
N GLY A 196 -2.55 6.56 0.10
CA GLY A 196 -2.48 6.20 -1.32
C GLY A 196 -1.36 6.88 -2.09
N LYS A 197 -0.72 7.90 -1.49
CA LYS A 197 0.37 8.69 -2.07
C LYS A 197 1.67 8.59 -1.28
N LYS A 198 1.78 7.59 -0.40
CA LYS A 198 3.00 7.30 0.36
C LYS A 198 4.20 7.01 -0.53
N TYR A 199 5.39 7.27 -0.01
CA TYR A 199 6.65 6.84 -0.59
C TYR A 199 7.11 5.56 0.10
N SER A 200 7.17 4.46 -0.64
CA SER A 200 7.74 3.19 -0.16
C SER A 200 9.20 3.12 -0.55
N PHE A 201 10.07 2.87 0.43
CA PHE A 201 11.50 2.81 0.17
C PHE A 201 11.87 1.55 -0.62
N PRO A 202 12.72 1.67 -1.65
CA PRO A 202 13.36 0.51 -2.26
C PRO A 202 14.34 -0.16 -1.27
N PRO A 203 14.73 -1.43 -1.51
CA PRO A 203 15.61 -2.20 -0.63
C PRO A 203 17.06 -1.75 -0.74
N ILE A 204 17.38 -0.61 -0.13
CA ILE A 204 18.71 0.01 -0.17
C ILE A 204 19.43 -0.21 1.16
N GLU A 205 20.71 -0.57 1.10
CA GLU A 205 21.61 -0.57 2.25
C GLU A 205 22.08 0.86 2.56
N VAL A 206 21.96 1.26 3.82
CA VAL A 206 22.40 2.57 4.32
C VAL A 206 23.40 2.40 5.45
N LYS A 207 24.34 3.34 5.56
CA LYS A 207 25.36 3.37 6.60
C LYS A 207 24.89 4.19 7.80
N ALA A 208 25.41 3.88 8.98
CA ALA A 208 25.25 4.76 10.13
C ALA A 208 25.90 6.12 9.84
N GLY A 209 25.17 7.20 10.12
CA GLY A 209 25.55 8.57 9.82
C GLY A 209 25.12 9.07 8.43
N GLU A 210 24.50 8.22 7.60
CA GLU A 210 24.05 8.59 6.26
C GLU A 210 22.79 9.47 6.31
N TYR A 211 22.76 10.47 5.44
CA TYR A 211 21.56 11.27 5.18
C TYR A 211 20.84 10.73 3.95
N ILE A 212 19.51 10.64 4.03
CA ILE A 212 18.65 10.19 2.95
C ILE A 212 17.63 11.29 2.68
N VAL A 213 17.60 11.83 1.47
CA VAL A 213 16.70 12.92 1.09
C VAL A 213 15.65 12.38 0.13
N VAL A 214 14.39 12.38 0.56
CA VAL A 214 13.25 12.06 -0.30
C VAL A 214 12.68 13.36 -0.84
N HIS A 215 12.98 13.64 -2.11
CA HIS A 215 12.46 14.77 -2.87
C HIS A 215 11.07 14.45 -3.40
N TYR A 216 10.10 15.32 -3.12
CA TYR A 216 8.72 15.16 -3.57
C TYR A 216 8.48 15.73 -4.97
N ARG A 217 9.53 16.05 -5.73
CA ARG A 217 9.47 16.49 -7.13
C ARG A 217 10.55 15.81 -7.97
N ASN A 218 10.18 15.32 -9.15
CA ASN A 218 11.11 14.81 -10.17
C ASN A 218 11.03 15.61 -11.48
N ASP A 219 10.69 16.90 -11.40
CA ASP A 219 10.38 17.77 -12.55
C ASP A 219 11.57 18.51 -13.18
N ALA A 220 12.80 18.03 -12.92
CA ALA A 220 14.04 18.64 -13.38
C ALA A 220 15.04 17.59 -13.90
N ALA A 221 16.00 18.03 -14.72
CA ALA A 221 17.10 17.17 -15.13
C ALA A 221 17.98 16.79 -13.92
N GLY A 222 18.53 15.58 -13.93
CA GLY A 222 19.40 15.08 -12.85
C GLY A 222 18.66 14.55 -11.62
N CYS A 223 17.33 14.41 -11.66
CA CYS A 223 16.57 13.66 -10.66
C CYS A 223 16.76 12.15 -10.90
N ILE A 224 17.75 11.55 -10.25
CA ILE A 224 18.09 10.12 -10.37
C ILE A 224 18.04 9.50 -8.98
N ASN A 225 17.31 8.39 -8.82
CA ASN A 225 17.27 7.65 -7.56
C ASN A 225 18.62 6.97 -7.32
N GLU A 226 19.30 7.34 -6.24
CA GLU A 226 20.58 6.76 -5.85
C GLU A 226 20.37 5.48 -5.04
N THR A 227 20.24 4.35 -5.74
CA THR A 227 19.99 3.04 -5.12
C THR A 227 21.26 2.25 -4.80
N GLY A 228 22.40 2.64 -5.38
CA GLY A 228 23.70 1.99 -5.20
C GLY A 228 24.62 2.74 -4.22
N GLU A 229 25.92 2.41 -4.26
CA GLU A 229 26.96 3.05 -3.43
C GLU A 229 27.37 4.45 -3.93
N ASN A 230 27.04 4.79 -5.17
CA ASN A 230 27.41 6.07 -5.77
C ASN A 230 26.38 7.15 -5.41
N LEU A 231 26.67 7.92 -4.36
CA LEU A 231 25.85 9.05 -3.92
C LEU A 231 26.15 10.32 -4.74
N SER A 232 26.37 10.23 -6.04
CA SER A 232 26.67 11.39 -6.89
C SER A 232 26.01 11.28 -8.26
N GLU A 233 25.00 10.42 -8.37
CA GLU A 233 24.26 10.23 -9.62
C GLU A 233 23.20 11.33 -9.77
N ALA A 234 22.59 11.76 -8.66
CA ALA A 234 21.67 12.86 -8.67
C ALA A 234 22.41 14.20 -8.77
N THR A 235 21.96 15.05 -9.70
CA THR A 235 22.55 16.39 -9.93
C THR A 235 21.52 17.51 -9.92
N ALA A 236 20.28 17.21 -9.52
CA ALA A 236 19.23 18.19 -9.39
C ALA A 236 19.52 19.21 -8.27
N ALA A 237 18.75 20.29 -8.22
CA ALA A 237 18.89 21.28 -7.15
C ALA A 237 18.62 20.63 -5.77
N ASP A 238 19.44 21.00 -4.78
CA ASP A 238 19.46 20.44 -3.41
C ASP A 238 20.07 19.03 -3.25
N CYS A 239 20.42 18.33 -4.33
CA CYS A 239 21.20 17.10 -4.24
C CYS A 239 22.60 17.37 -3.70
N GLN A 240 23.13 16.46 -2.88
CA GLN A 240 24.47 16.54 -2.31
C GLN A 240 25.18 15.21 -2.47
N ASN A 241 26.49 15.25 -2.75
CA ASN A 241 27.26 14.03 -2.89
C ASN A 241 27.56 13.27 -1.58
N THR A 242 27.03 13.77 -0.47
CA THR A 242 27.18 13.24 0.89
C THR A 242 25.90 12.59 1.40
N ALA A 243 24.83 12.59 0.60
CA ALA A 243 23.55 12.06 0.96
C ALA A 243 22.96 11.26 -0.18
N ARG A 244 22.03 10.38 0.16
CA ARG A 244 21.30 9.58 -0.80
C ARG A 244 20.07 10.33 -1.26
N ASP A 245 20.04 10.69 -2.54
CA ASP A 245 18.93 11.39 -3.14
C ASP A 245 17.92 10.41 -3.77
N LEU A 246 16.67 10.49 -3.30
CA LEU A 246 15.54 9.69 -3.75
C LEU A 246 14.38 10.60 -4.17
N PHE A 247 13.61 10.19 -5.16
CA PHE A 247 12.59 11.03 -5.80
C PHE A 247 11.24 10.30 -5.84
N VAL A 248 10.21 10.98 -5.37
CA VAL A 248 8.81 10.61 -5.60
C VAL A 248 8.49 10.83 -7.08
N ASP A 249 7.72 9.91 -7.67
CA ASP A 249 7.17 10.13 -9.01
C ASP A 249 6.05 11.19 -8.97
N ASN A 250 6.45 12.45 -9.13
CA ASN A 250 5.58 13.60 -9.00
C ASN A 250 6.20 14.85 -9.65
N GLU A 251 5.62 15.31 -10.75
CA GLU A 251 6.16 16.49 -11.43
C GLU A 251 5.59 17.81 -10.88
N SER A 252 4.30 17.86 -10.51
CA SER A 252 3.59 19.14 -10.36
C SER A 252 2.79 19.34 -9.07
N GLU A 253 2.43 18.29 -8.35
CA GLU A 253 1.52 18.42 -7.19
C GLU A 253 2.28 18.74 -5.90
N GLY A 254 1.74 19.68 -5.11
CA GLY A 254 2.22 19.87 -3.73
C GLY A 254 1.72 18.72 -2.85
N ARG A 255 2.59 18.21 -1.99
CA ARG A 255 2.35 16.94 -1.26
C ARG A 255 2.15 17.14 0.24
N PHE A 256 2.22 18.38 0.70
CA PHE A 256 2.13 18.76 2.10
C PHE A 256 0.97 19.75 2.32
N GLY A 257 0.28 19.61 3.44
CA GLY A 257 -0.78 20.53 3.83
C GLY A 257 -0.25 21.94 4.10
N ALA A 258 -0.79 22.95 3.41
CA ALA A 258 -0.26 24.32 3.47
C ALA A 258 -0.35 25.00 4.86
N ASN A 259 -1.26 24.53 5.72
CA ASN A 259 -1.48 25.09 7.05
C ASN A 259 -1.30 24.06 8.18
N ALA A 260 -1.38 22.76 7.89
CA ALA A 260 -1.24 21.71 8.88
C ALA A 260 -0.97 20.38 8.17
N ASP A 261 -0.12 19.54 8.75
CA ASP A 261 0.10 18.17 8.31
C ASP A 261 0.77 17.34 9.42
N ILE A 262 0.73 16.02 9.26
CA ILE A 262 1.48 15.07 10.06
C ILE A 262 2.26 14.17 9.09
N VAL A 263 3.59 14.32 9.10
CA VAL A 263 4.53 13.49 8.34
C VAL A 263 4.90 12.28 9.18
N ILE A 264 4.77 11.07 8.65
CA ILE A 264 4.98 9.83 9.40
C ILE A 264 5.99 8.96 8.66
N LEU A 265 7.00 8.48 9.39
CA LEU A 265 7.88 7.39 8.99
C LEU A 265 7.45 6.13 9.74
N ARG A 266 7.07 5.07 9.03
CA ARG A 266 6.65 3.80 9.63
C ARG A 266 7.23 2.58 8.92
N ASN A 267 7.23 1.47 9.63
CA ASN A 267 7.43 0.15 9.06
C ASN A 267 6.09 -0.39 8.57
N SER A 268 6.00 -0.73 7.28
CA SER A 268 4.78 -1.24 6.67
C SER A 268 4.43 -2.66 7.10
N ALA A 269 5.40 -3.42 7.62
CA ALA A 269 5.21 -4.83 7.98
C ALA A 269 4.38 -5.01 9.27
N ASP A 270 4.49 -4.08 10.21
CA ASP A 270 3.81 -4.12 11.51
C ASP A 270 3.10 -2.81 11.89
N GLY A 271 3.20 -1.77 11.05
CA GLY A 271 2.64 -0.45 11.31
C GLY A 271 3.41 0.36 12.34
N ALA A 272 4.56 -0.13 12.84
CA ALA A 272 5.32 0.55 13.87
C ALA A 272 5.81 1.91 13.36
N ILE A 273 5.52 2.96 14.12
CA ILE A 273 5.95 4.32 13.79
C ILE A 273 7.39 4.49 14.30
N LEU A 274 8.30 4.85 13.39
CA LEU A 274 9.70 5.11 13.72
C LEU A 274 9.87 6.57 14.15
N ASP A 275 9.21 7.49 13.44
CA ASP A 275 9.28 8.92 13.72
C ASP A 275 8.10 9.67 13.09
N ALA A 276 7.83 10.87 13.59
CA ALA A 276 6.80 11.74 13.03
C ALA A 276 7.11 13.23 13.22
N PHE A 277 6.52 14.04 12.35
CA PHE A 277 6.54 15.51 12.43
C PHE A 277 5.14 16.10 12.23
N ALA A 278 4.59 16.67 13.30
CA ALA A 278 3.32 17.40 13.26
C ALA A 278 3.56 18.91 13.24
N TYR A 279 2.89 19.62 12.34
CA TYR A 279 2.88 21.09 12.33
C TYR A 279 1.47 21.65 12.12
N ALA A 280 1.26 22.85 12.67
CA ALA A 280 0.04 23.62 12.48
C ALA A 280 0.34 25.12 12.45
N ASN A 281 -0.24 25.83 11.48
CA ASN A 281 -0.38 27.27 11.50
C ASN A 281 -1.50 27.61 12.49
N ARG A 282 -1.11 27.94 13.71
CA ARG A 282 -2.02 28.15 14.85
C ARG A 282 -2.98 29.33 14.67
N GLU A 283 -2.69 30.24 13.73
CA GLU A 283 -3.61 31.32 13.37
C GLU A 283 -4.75 30.86 12.45
N LYS A 284 -4.60 29.70 11.79
CA LYS A 284 -5.54 29.18 10.78
C LYS A 284 -6.15 27.83 11.14
N VAL A 285 -5.54 27.10 12.06
CA VAL A 285 -5.91 25.73 12.43
C VAL A 285 -6.18 25.69 13.92
N SER A 286 -7.46 25.57 14.28
CA SER A 286 -7.92 25.44 15.66
C SER A 286 -8.16 24.00 16.11
N ASP A 287 -8.30 23.08 15.16
CA ASP A 287 -8.43 21.63 15.39
C ASP A 287 -7.90 20.89 14.15
N TRP A 288 -7.50 19.63 14.31
CA TRP A 288 -7.19 18.76 13.19
C TRP A 288 -8.43 18.53 12.33
N ASN A 289 -8.24 18.34 11.02
CA ASN A 289 -9.34 17.92 10.16
C ASN A 289 -9.50 16.38 10.19
N ASP A 290 -10.55 15.86 9.55
CA ASP A 290 -10.87 14.42 9.58
C ASP A 290 -9.78 13.52 9.01
N LYS A 291 -8.88 14.04 8.16
CA LYS A 291 -7.74 13.29 7.66
C LYS A 291 -6.61 13.17 8.70
N LEU A 292 -6.34 14.23 9.47
CA LEU A 292 -5.24 14.24 10.43
C LEU A 292 -5.61 13.59 11.78
N LYS A 293 -6.88 13.68 12.20
CA LYS A 293 -7.35 13.18 13.52
C LYS A 293 -6.95 11.72 13.81
N PRO A 294 -7.15 10.75 12.90
CA PRO A 294 -6.78 9.36 13.17
C PRO A 294 -5.29 9.20 13.43
N TYR A 295 -4.44 9.90 12.68
CA TYR A 295 -2.99 9.80 12.83
C TYR A 295 -2.49 10.51 14.09
N ALA A 296 -3.08 11.66 14.44
CA ALA A 296 -2.79 12.33 15.70
C ALA A 296 -3.08 11.41 16.90
N GLN A 297 -4.21 10.71 16.88
CA GLN A 297 -4.56 9.73 17.91
C GLN A 297 -3.56 8.57 17.97
N VAL A 298 -3.17 8.00 16.82
CA VAL A 298 -2.16 6.94 16.77
C VAL A 298 -0.82 7.41 17.34
N LEU A 299 -0.39 8.65 17.05
CA LEU A 299 0.84 9.20 17.63
C LEU A 299 0.74 9.38 19.14
N GLU A 300 -0.40 9.80 19.66
CA GLU A 300 -0.63 9.92 21.11
C GLU A 300 -0.62 8.55 21.81
N GLU A 301 -1.32 7.57 21.25
CA GLU A 301 -1.44 6.20 21.79
C GLU A 301 -0.09 5.47 21.81
N ASN A 302 0.76 5.73 20.81
CA ASN A 302 2.10 5.16 20.73
C ASN A 302 3.18 6.03 21.40
N LEU A 303 2.79 7.11 22.08
CA LEU A 303 3.70 8.06 22.74
C LEU A 303 4.74 8.68 21.78
N MET A 304 4.42 8.81 20.50
CA MET A 304 5.36 9.26 19.46
C MET A 304 5.50 10.78 19.40
N TRP A 305 4.57 11.54 19.98
CA TRP A 305 4.61 12.99 20.02
C TRP A 305 4.20 13.54 21.39
N THR A 306 5.00 14.47 21.91
CA THR A 306 4.79 15.10 23.21
C THR A 306 4.67 16.61 23.11
N ASP A 307 3.92 17.20 24.05
CA ASP A 307 3.89 18.64 24.25
C ASP A 307 5.18 19.17 24.92
N SER A 308 5.22 20.47 25.22
CA SER A 308 6.38 21.11 25.87
C SER A 308 6.63 20.63 27.31
N SER A 309 5.67 19.95 27.94
CA SER A 309 5.80 19.36 29.28
C SER A 309 6.29 17.91 29.24
N GLY A 310 6.37 17.30 28.06
CA GLY A 310 6.70 15.88 27.88
C GLY A 310 5.50 14.95 28.01
N THR A 311 4.28 15.50 28.05
CA THR A 311 3.05 14.71 28.07
C THR A 311 2.69 14.31 26.63
N SER A 312 2.31 13.04 26.41
CA SER A 312 1.84 12.59 25.10
C SER A 312 0.61 13.39 24.68
N SER A 313 0.73 14.13 23.58
CA SER A 313 -0.32 15.01 23.07
C SER A 313 0.07 15.50 21.70
N CYS A 314 -0.73 15.21 20.68
CA CYS A 314 -0.57 15.61 19.29
C CYS A 314 -1.79 16.45 18.87
N THR A 315 -1.91 17.68 19.37
CA THR A 315 -2.94 18.66 18.95
C THR A 315 -2.29 19.79 18.14
N PRO A 316 -3.07 20.66 17.46
CA PRO A 316 -2.49 21.84 16.80
C PRO A 316 -1.68 22.75 17.75
N GLU A 317 -2.03 22.81 19.03
CA GLU A 317 -1.30 23.56 20.05
C GLU A 317 0.04 22.93 20.42
N SER A 318 0.12 21.59 20.49
CA SER A 318 1.37 20.88 20.79
C SER A 318 2.25 20.65 19.55
N ALA A 319 1.68 20.75 18.36
CA ALA A 319 2.38 20.66 17.09
C ALA A 319 3.36 21.83 16.87
N PHE A 320 4.32 21.65 15.96
CA PHE A 320 5.24 22.71 15.57
C PHE A 320 4.48 23.91 14.98
N ASP A 321 4.87 25.13 15.36
CA ASP A 321 4.25 26.35 14.81
C ASP A 321 4.64 26.54 13.33
N GLY A 322 3.73 26.13 12.46
CA GLY A 322 3.88 26.15 11.01
C GLY A 322 3.69 27.52 10.37
N THR A 323 3.46 28.59 11.14
CA THR A 323 3.12 29.93 10.61
C THR A 323 4.15 30.44 9.59
N SER A 324 5.43 30.09 9.78
CA SER A 324 6.52 30.51 8.88
C SER A 324 6.92 29.49 7.82
N LEU A 325 6.32 28.29 7.80
CA LEU A 325 6.67 27.20 6.87
C LEU A 325 6.07 27.37 5.46
N ASN A 326 5.01 28.17 5.32
CA ASN A 326 4.40 28.47 4.02
C ASN A 326 5.20 29.55 3.21
N LYS A 327 6.41 29.90 3.65
CA LYS A 327 7.35 30.74 2.90
C LYS A 327 8.21 29.85 2.00
N GLU A 328 8.40 30.28 0.75
CA GLU A 328 9.23 29.53 -0.19
C GLU A 328 10.65 29.36 0.35
N ALA A 329 11.23 28.17 0.14
CA ALA A 329 12.58 27.86 0.57
C ALA A 329 12.85 28.13 2.07
N HIS A 330 11.85 27.89 2.92
CA HIS A 330 12.02 27.66 4.35
C HIS A 330 11.92 26.16 4.62
N SER A 331 12.76 25.66 5.51
CA SER A 331 12.69 24.28 5.99
C SER A 331 12.64 24.30 7.52
N VAL A 332 12.30 23.15 8.09
CA VAL A 332 12.35 22.94 9.52
C VAL A 332 13.39 21.86 9.80
N CYS A 333 14.37 22.18 10.63
CA CYS A 333 15.44 21.29 11.02
C CYS A 333 15.22 20.79 12.45
N ARG A 334 15.47 19.51 12.69
CA ARG A 334 15.56 18.99 14.05
C ARG A 334 16.87 19.45 14.70
N LYS A 335 16.74 20.20 15.79
CA LYS A 335 17.82 20.52 16.73
C LYS A 335 18.41 19.21 17.26
N ASN A 336 19.74 19.13 17.32
CA ASN A 336 20.47 18.01 17.91
C ASN A 336 20.39 16.66 17.17
N ALA A 337 19.99 16.60 15.90
CA ALA A 337 20.01 15.34 15.11
C ALA A 337 21.39 14.62 15.13
N ILE A 338 22.47 15.37 15.33
CA ILE A 338 23.86 14.87 15.37
C ILE A 338 24.36 14.68 16.81
N ALA A 339 23.72 15.28 17.81
CA ALA A 339 24.40 15.60 19.07
C ALA A 339 24.02 14.75 20.29
N ASN A 340 22.91 14.01 20.36
CA ASN A 340 22.64 13.17 21.54
C ASN A 340 21.75 11.95 21.25
N GLY A 341 22.19 10.80 21.78
CA GLY A 341 21.61 9.48 21.60
C GLY A 341 20.30 9.20 22.35
N ASP A 342 19.45 10.20 22.56
CA ASP A 342 18.12 9.99 23.17
C ASP A 342 17.05 10.79 22.41
N LEU A 343 16.29 10.09 21.57
CA LEU A 343 15.31 10.65 20.63
C LEU A 343 14.05 9.77 20.57
N ASN A 344 13.61 9.20 21.70
CA ASN A 344 12.50 8.25 21.68
C ASN A 344 11.13 8.89 21.38
N HIS A 345 10.99 10.23 21.46
CA HIS A 345 9.70 10.93 21.29
C HIS A 345 9.86 12.26 20.57
N SER A 346 9.06 12.59 19.56
CA SER A 346 9.13 13.90 18.92
C SER A 346 8.43 15.01 19.71
N ASN A 347 8.92 16.25 19.59
CA ASN A 347 8.35 17.44 20.23
C ASN A 347 8.62 18.68 19.36
N ALA A 348 7.67 19.62 19.29
CA ALA A 348 7.82 20.91 18.62
C ALA A 348 9.11 21.68 19.01
N GLY A 349 9.52 21.65 20.29
CA GLY A 349 10.71 22.33 20.80
C GLY A 349 12.03 21.79 20.23
N TRP A 350 12.02 20.59 19.66
CA TRP A 350 13.16 19.96 19.00
C TRP A 350 13.36 20.45 17.58
N TYR A 351 12.47 21.27 17.04
CA TYR A 351 12.55 21.74 15.68
C TYR A 351 12.79 23.25 15.64
N GLU A 352 13.44 23.72 14.58
CA GLU A 352 13.66 25.14 14.31
C GLU A 352 13.47 25.44 12.82
N VAL A 353 12.93 26.62 12.52
CA VAL A 353 12.83 27.08 11.14
C VAL A 353 14.18 27.58 10.65
N THR A 354 14.61 26.99 9.55
CA THR A 354 15.83 27.32 8.84
C THR A 354 15.48 28.17 7.62
N ALA A 355 15.96 29.42 7.63
CA ALA A 355 15.79 30.34 6.50
C ALA A 355 16.60 29.90 5.28
N THR A 356 16.23 30.37 4.09
CA THR A 356 16.72 29.95 2.76
C THR A 356 18.24 29.79 2.59
N LYS A 357 19.08 30.52 3.34
CA LYS A 357 20.55 30.43 3.22
C LYS A 357 21.20 29.42 4.18
N MET A 358 20.44 28.84 5.10
CA MET A 358 20.93 27.93 6.12
C MET A 358 20.45 26.49 5.91
N GLN A 359 19.60 26.26 4.90
CA GLN A 359 19.13 24.91 4.54
C GLN A 359 20.34 24.06 4.16
N SER A 360 20.29 22.79 4.54
CA SER A 360 21.42 21.89 4.40
C SER A 360 20.96 20.47 4.07
N PRO A 361 20.07 20.28 3.07
CA PRO A 361 19.69 18.93 2.66
C PRO A 361 20.96 18.16 2.30
N GLY A 362 21.07 16.95 2.83
CA GLY A 362 22.21 16.05 2.72
C GLY A 362 23.43 16.40 3.56
N LEU A 363 23.31 17.34 4.51
CA LEU A 363 24.39 17.83 5.34
C LEU A 363 23.93 18.06 6.79
N PRO A 364 24.88 18.18 7.74
CA PRO A 364 24.57 18.62 9.10
C PRO A 364 23.69 19.87 9.18
N ASN A 365 22.56 19.74 9.87
CA ASN A 365 21.64 20.84 10.17
C ASN A 365 22.37 22.06 10.74
N LYS A 366 22.22 23.22 10.08
CA LYS A 366 22.73 24.50 10.56
C LYS A 366 21.69 25.17 11.45
N VAL A 367 21.82 25.00 12.76
CA VAL A 367 20.99 25.70 13.77
C VAL A 367 21.60 27.08 14.06
N LYS A 368 20.76 28.09 14.34
CA LYS A 368 21.21 29.45 14.66
C LYS A 368 21.75 29.61 16.07
#